data_AF-A0A160T1E8-F1
#
_entry.id   AF-A0A160T1E8-F1
#
_cell.length_a   1.000
_cell.length_b   1.000
_cell.length_c   1.000
_cell.angle_alpha   90.00
_cell.angle_beta   90.00
_cell.angle_gamma   90.00
#
_symmetry.space_group_name_H-M   'P 1'
#
loop_
_entity.id
_entity.type
_entity.pdbx_description
1 polymer ?
#
loop_
_entity_poly.entity_id
_entity_poly.type
_entity_poly.pdbx_seq_one_letter_code
_entity_poly.pdbx_strand_id
1 'polypeptide(L)'
;MMSKERIKTNEAPAILIDTCDGDLTVRGWAETAIEVKGDYRLEESTKGYRLVGQGGLRLSVPGEATLTVDHVGGDLVIRHLTGAGAVHYVQGDATLSHTGDMELGTIHGDLVGRNLIGALAAAEVNGDVSLRGVRDSSFSAIHGDLSARLVDGHVTIESIHGDADLRTINGDVSIRQGFRDVNLTGVGGTVDVAGVTGDIRLRGGLESGDHALAARGDIVVRWPADLPLNLVASGAQVDHRIALEDVTEKKGSLTGRIGKGDTNLTLAAAGRVIVRPAETAHESWGGHGGEMEFDVEMEMAGIAARIEAEVNNHLARVSRDMETRFGADFGQRMAERMARKADKAADHLRRRMDTRGRSAGPDFNAPPGPPPKPASTAEQLHILKMVESGKISPEEAGMLLEALES
;
A
#
# COMPACT_ATOMS: atom_id res chain seq x y z
N MET A 1 -17.87 20.17 -32.81
CA MET A 1 -19.00 20.39 -31.87
C MET A 1 -18.91 19.20 -30.93
N MET A 2 -18.55 19.36 -29.66
CA MET A 2 -18.36 18.18 -28.79
C MET A 2 -19.73 17.55 -28.49
N SER A 3 -20.03 16.44 -29.15
CA SER A 3 -21.19 15.61 -28.82
C SER A 3 -21.03 15.06 -27.42
N LYS A 4 -22.01 15.34 -26.55
CA LYS A 4 -22.19 14.68 -25.27
C LYS A 4 -23.50 13.91 -25.38
N GLU A 5 -23.41 12.60 -25.43
CA GLU A 5 -24.57 11.72 -25.44
C GLU A 5 -24.60 10.90 -24.16
N ARG A 6 -25.80 10.71 -23.61
CA ARG A 6 -26.03 9.89 -22.43
C ARG A 6 -26.98 8.76 -22.81
N ILE A 7 -26.51 7.54 -22.66
CA ILE A 7 -27.22 6.32 -23.04
C ILE A 7 -27.52 5.57 -21.75
N LYS A 8 -28.79 5.21 -21.53
CA LYS A 8 -29.17 4.38 -20.37
C LYS A 8 -28.79 2.94 -20.64
N THR A 9 -28.22 2.28 -19.64
CA THR A 9 -27.71 0.91 -19.73
C THR A 9 -28.18 0.08 -18.54
N ASN A 10 -27.74 -1.18 -18.48
CA ASN A 10 -27.76 -1.99 -17.25
C ASN A 10 -26.56 -1.64 -16.35
N GLU A 11 -26.39 -2.38 -15.24
CA GLU A 11 -25.31 -2.18 -14.25
C GLU A 11 -23.93 -2.64 -14.73
N ALA A 12 -23.88 -3.67 -15.57
CA ALA A 12 -22.65 -4.25 -16.11
C ALA A 12 -22.71 -4.34 -17.65
N PRO A 13 -22.68 -3.21 -18.38
CA PRO A 13 -22.69 -3.23 -19.84
C PRO A 13 -21.34 -3.69 -20.38
N ALA A 14 -21.36 -4.35 -21.54
CA ALA A 14 -20.16 -4.59 -22.32
C ALA A 14 -19.90 -3.40 -23.26
N ILE A 15 -18.68 -2.88 -23.21
CA ILE A 15 -18.24 -1.70 -23.96
C ILE A 15 -17.01 -2.10 -24.76
N LEU A 16 -17.13 -2.07 -26.08
CA LEU A 16 -16.06 -2.34 -27.03
C LEU A 16 -15.63 -1.02 -27.69
N ILE A 17 -14.35 -0.69 -27.64
CA ILE A 17 -13.75 0.44 -28.34
C ILE A 17 -12.77 -0.14 -29.36
N ASP A 18 -13.11 -0.11 -30.65
CA ASP A 18 -12.21 -0.66 -31.67
C ASP A 18 -10.96 0.20 -31.80
N THR A 19 -11.13 1.52 -31.85
CA THR A 19 -10.01 2.44 -32.02
C THR A 19 -10.36 3.77 -31.38
N CYS A 20 -9.38 4.38 -30.74
CA CYS A 20 -9.40 5.76 -30.28
C CYS A 20 -8.14 6.44 -30.81
N ASP A 21 -8.25 7.31 -31.82
CA ASP A 21 -7.09 7.90 -32.49
C ASP A 21 -6.25 8.84 -31.58
N GLY A 22 -6.78 9.25 -30.42
CA GLY A 22 -6.07 10.05 -29.42
C GLY A 22 -6.17 9.45 -28.01
N ASP A 23 -6.12 10.31 -27.00
CA ASP A 23 -6.16 9.88 -25.60
C ASP A 23 -7.53 9.30 -25.22
N LEU A 24 -7.51 8.20 -24.46
CA LEU A 24 -8.69 7.54 -23.96
C LEU A 24 -8.76 7.67 -22.43
N THR A 25 -9.78 8.36 -21.93
CA THR A 25 -10.08 8.39 -20.50
C THR A 25 -11.40 7.68 -20.22
N VAL A 26 -11.37 6.63 -19.41
CA VAL A 26 -12.54 5.91 -18.93
C VAL A 26 -12.68 6.07 -17.42
N ARG A 27 -13.86 6.47 -16.96
CA ARG A 27 -14.17 6.61 -15.54
C ARG A 27 -15.42 5.80 -15.18
N GLY A 28 -15.28 4.88 -14.25
CA GLY A 28 -16.43 4.20 -13.63
C GLY A 28 -17.20 5.12 -12.67
N TRP A 29 -18.52 4.98 -12.66
CA TRP A 29 -19.42 5.69 -11.74
C TRP A 29 -20.61 4.80 -11.31
N ALA A 30 -21.40 5.30 -10.36
CA ALA A 30 -22.54 4.58 -9.80
C ALA A 30 -23.82 4.63 -10.68
N GLU A 31 -23.80 5.37 -11.79
CA GLU A 31 -24.96 5.46 -12.67
C GLU A 31 -24.99 4.32 -13.68
N THR A 32 -26.18 3.78 -13.96
CA THR A 32 -26.46 2.80 -15.02
C THR A 32 -26.62 3.49 -16.37
N ALA A 33 -25.63 4.29 -16.73
CA ALA A 33 -25.59 5.02 -17.98
C ALA A 33 -24.17 5.16 -18.49
N ILE A 34 -24.03 5.25 -19.80
CA ILE A 34 -22.78 5.60 -20.47
C ILE A 34 -22.89 7.06 -20.92
N GLU A 35 -21.90 7.87 -20.55
CA GLU A 35 -21.71 9.22 -21.09
C GLU A 35 -20.42 9.25 -21.89
N VAL A 36 -20.53 9.64 -23.17
CA VAL A 36 -19.38 9.75 -24.07
C VAL A 36 -19.19 11.20 -24.47
N LYS A 37 -17.94 11.68 -24.41
CA LYS A 37 -17.52 12.99 -24.91
C LYS A 37 -16.39 12.83 -25.90
N GLY A 38 -16.51 13.53 -27.01
CA GLY A 38 -15.53 13.54 -28.10
C GLY A 38 -16.20 13.30 -29.44
N ASP A 39 -15.37 13.11 -30.45
CA ASP A 39 -15.82 12.78 -31.80
C ASP A 39 -15.75 11.25 -31.96
N TYR A 40 -16.92 10.61 -32.04
CA TYR A 40 -17.03 9.15 -32.11
C TYR A 40 -18.18 8.70 -33.01
N ARG A 41 -18.11 7.43 -33.41
CA ARG A 41 -19.24 6.66 -33.94
C ARG A 41 -19.62 5.60 -32.92
N LEU A 42 -20.92 5.44 -32.72
CA LEU A 42 -21.49 4.46 -31.80
C LEU A 42 -22.42 3.53 -32.56
N GLU A 43 -22.24 2.24 -32.34
CA GLU A 43 -23.16 1.20 -32.77
C GLU A 43 -23.66 0.44 -31.54
N GLU A 44 -24.96 0.50 -31.30
CA GLU A 44 -25.62 -0.30 -30.26
C GLU A 44 -26.02 -1.66 -30.83
N SER A 45 -25.68 -2.73 -30.12
CA SER A 45 -26.04 -4.09 -30.49
C SER A 45 -26.59 -4.84 -29.28
N THR A 46 -27.15 -6.03 -29.51
CA THR A 46 -27.59 -6.92 -28.41
C THR A 46 -26.44 -7.41 -27.54
N LYS A 47 -25.18 -7.29 -28.00
CA LYS A 47 -23.97 -7.71 -27.29
C LYS A 47 -23.32 -6.59 -26.46
N GLY A 48 -23.82 -5.35 -26.57
CA GLY A 48 -23.24 -4.18 -25.91
C GLY A 48 -23.03 -3.01 -26.87
N TYR A 49 -22.18 -2.08 -26.45
CA TYR A 49 -21.91 -0.81 -27.13
C TYR A 49 -20.56 -0.85 -27.83
N ARG A 50 -20.54 -0.56 -29.13
CA ARG A 50 -19.31 -0.50 -29.94
C ARG A 50 -19.00 0.94 -30.32
N LEU A 51 -17.80 1.41 -30.00
CA LEU A 51 -17.35 2.77 -30.25
C LEU A 51 -16.10 2.82 -31.13
N VAL A 52 -16.06 3.82 -32.02
CA VAL A 52 -14.89 4.20 -32.80
C VAL A 52 -14.64 5.69 -32.59
N GLY A 53 -13.55 6.04 -31.93
CA GLY A 53 -13.13 7.41 -31.65
C GLY A 53 -12.24 7.97 -32.75
N GLN A 54 -12.60 9.13 -33.29
CA GLN A 54 -11.85 9.86 -34.32
C GLN A 54 -10.94 10.95 -33.72
N GLY A 55 -10.48 10.72 -32.48
CA GLY A 55 -9.74 11.65 -31.64
C GLY A 55 -9.79 11.21 -30.19
N GLY A 56 -9.50 12.12 -29.26
CA GLY A 56 -9.54 11.82 -27.83
C GLY A 56 -10.97 11.60 -27.31
N LEU A 57 -11.15 10.56 -26.50
CA LEU A 57 -12.43 10.17 -25.93
C LEU A 57 -12.44 10.22 -24.40
N ARG A 58 -13.54 10.71 -23.84
CA ARG A 58 -13.83 10.68 -22.41
C ARG A 58 -15.14 9.95 -22.16
N LEU A 59 -15.05 8.79 -21.52
CA LEU A 59 -16.20 7.95 -21.19
C LEU A 59 -16.43 7.96 -19.68
N SER A 60 -17.68 8.10 -19.29
CA SER A 60 -18.16 7.73 -17.95
C SER A 60 -19.08 6.53 -18.10
N VAL A 61 -18.76 5.44 -17.41
CA VAL A 61 -19.40 4.12 -17.59
C VAL A 61 -19.79 3.56 -16.23
N PRO A 62 -20.80 2.66 -16.14
CA PRO A 62 -21.08 1.97 -14.89
C PRO A 62 -19.83 1.27 -14.35
N GLY A 63 -19.61 1.29 -13.04
CA GLY A 63 -18.40 0.73 -12.41
C GLY A 63 -18.14 -0.74 -12.76
N GLU A 64 -19.21 -1.55 -12.87
CA GLU A 64 -19.13 -2.98 -13.21
C GLU A 64 -19.10 -3.27 -14.71
N ALA A 65 -18.98 -2.24 -15.56
CA ALA A 65 -18.88 -2.43 -17.00
C ALA A 65 -17.66 -3.27 -17.38
N THR A 66 -17.82 -4.14 -18.38
CA THR A 66 -16.69 -4.80 -19.03
C THR A 66 -16.19 -3.92 -20.15
N LEU A 67 -14.90 -3.58 -20.14
CA LEU A 67 -14.27 -2.74 -21.13
C LEU A 67 -13.32 -3.56 -22.01
N THR A 68 -13.47 -3.48 -23.33
CA THR A 68 -12.50 -4.01 -24.28
C THR A 68 -12.07 -2.89 -25.22
N VAL A 69 -10.78 -2.64 -25.34
CA VAL A 69 -10.21 -1.62 -26.21
C VAL A 69 -9.15 -2.25 -27.10
N ASP A 70 -9.29 -2.16 -28.41
CA ASP A 70 -8.29 -2.74 -29.32
C ASP A 70 -7.12 -1.78 -29.54
N HIS A 71 -7.37 -0.50 -29.85
CA HIS A 71 -6.30 0.47 -30.08
C HIS A 71 -6.55 1.84 -29.43
N VAL A 72 -5.53 2.35 -28.72
CA VAL A 72 -5.44 3.74 -28.22
C VAL A 72 -4.23 4.42 -28.84
N GLY A 73 -4.48 5.48 -29.61
CA GLY A 73 -3.47 6.24 -30.36
C GLY A 73 -2.68 7.25 -29.51
N GLY A 74 -3.14 7.55 -28.29
CA GLY A 74 -2.45 8.37 -27.31
C GLY A 74 -2.37 7.69 -25.94
N ASP A 75 -2.61 8.46 -24.88
CA ASP A 75 -2.54 7.96 -23.50
C ASP A 75 -3.84 7.29 -23.06
N LEU A 76 -3.72 6.26 -22.22
CA LEU A 76 -4.83 5.56 -21.60
C LEU A 76 -4.94 5.95 -20.12
N VAL A 77 -6.13 6.36 -19.69
CA VAL A 77 -6.44 6.58 -18.28
C VAL A 77 -7.72 5.85 -17.91
N ILE A 78 -7.65 4.86 -17.01
CA ILE A 78 -8.83 4.16 -16.48
C ILE A 78 -8.92 4.40 -14.97
N ARG A 79 -10.08 4.84 -14.50
CA ARG A 79 -10.34 5.10 -13.08
C ARG A 79 -11.66 4.50 -12.61
N HIS A 80 -11.68 3.88 -11.44
CA HIS A 80 -12.90 3.40 -10.76
C HIS A 80 -13.73 2.37 -11.55
N LEU A 81 -13.09 1.59 -12.41
CA LEU A 81 -13.74 0.52 -13.17
C LEU A 81 -13.57 -0.80 -12.43
N THR A 82 -14.57 -1.24 -11.67
CA THR A 82 -14.50 -2.50 -10.90
C THR A 82 -14.74 -3.74 -11.76
N GLY A 83 -15.39 -3.60 -12.91
CA GLY A 83 -15.48 -4.65 -13.92
C GLY A 83 -14.14 -4.93 -14.60
N ALA A 84 -14.05 -6.07 -15.29
CA ALA A 84 -12.85 -6.47 -16.02
C ALA A 84 -12.60 -5.56 -17.23
N GLY A 85 -11.32 -5.27 -17.49
CA GLY A 85 -10.86 -4.51 -18.64
C GLY A 85 -9.79 -5.23 -19.44
N ALA A 86 -9.89 -5.17 -20.76
CA ALA A 86 -8.86 -5.64 -21.68
C ALA A 86 -8.48 -4.50 -22.64
N VAL A 87 -7.20 -4.17 -22.74
CA VAL A 87 -6.69 -3.17 -23.68
C VAL A 87 -5.53 -3.76 -24.48
N HIS A 88 -5.70 -3.94 -25.78
CA HIS A 88 -4.72 -4.65 -26.60
C HIS A 88 -3.50 -3.78 -26.94
N TYR A 89 -3.70 -2.50 -27.31
CA TYR A 89 -2.60 -1.64 -27.71
C TYR A 89 -2.77 -0.19 -27.20
N VAL A 90 -1.71 0.37 -26.61
CA VAL A 90 -1.59 1.77 -26.20
C VAL A 90 -0.31 2.37 -26.78
N GLN A 91 -0.43 3.43 -27.60
CA GLN A 91 0.72 4.15 -28.18
C GLN A 91 1.45 5.05 -27.17
N GLY A 92 0.74 5.57 -26.17
CA GLY A 92 1.30 6.43 -25.12
C GLY A 92 1.45 5.71 -23.79
N ASP A 93 1.24 6.46 -22.72
CA ASP A 93 1.30 5.97 -21.34
C ASP A 93 -0.03 5.36 -20.90
N ALA A 94 0.00 4.42 -19.96
CA ALA A 94 -1.17 3.84 -19.34
C ALA A 94 -1.23 4.14 -17.84
N THR A 95 -2.33 4.76 -17.38
CA THR A 95 -2.59 4.99 -15.96
C THR A 95 -3.87 4.26 -15.53
N LEU A 96 -3.73 3.34 -14.60
CA LEU A 96 -4.82 2.59 -13.98
C LEU A 96 -4.97 2.98 -12.51
N SER A 97 -6.21 3.27 -12.08
CA SER A 97 -6.47 3.56 -10.66
C SER A 97 -7.82 3.03 -10.18
N HIS A 98 -7.84 2.29 -9.07
CA HIS A 98 -9.06 1.68 -8.55
C HIS A 98 -9.81 0.85 -9.60
N THR A 99 -9.08 -0.03 -10.29
CA THR A 99 -9.67 -0.92 -11.31
C THR A 99 -9.78 -2.35 -10.81
N GLY A 100 -10.70 -3.13 -11.37
CA GLY A 100 -10.75 -4.58 -11.26
C GLY A 100 -9.66 -5.24 -12.10
N ASP A 101 -9.91 -6.46 -12.57
CA ASP A 101 -8.95 -7.22 -13.36
C ASP A 101 -8.65 -6.50 -14.67
N MET A 102 -7.37 -6.32 -14.99
CA MET A 102 -6.90 -5.59 -16.18
C MET A 102 -5.90 -6.43 -16.96
N GLU A 103 -6.23 -6.71 -18.22
CA GLU A 103 -5.33 -7.32 -19.20
C GLU A 103 -4.88 -6.26 -20.21
N LEU A 104 -3.57 -6.02 -20.29
CA LEU A 104 -2.96 -5.06 -21.21
C LEU A 104 -2.06 -5.82 -22.19
N GLY A 105 -2.15 -5.52 -23.48
CA GLY A 105 -1.25 -6.08 -24.49
C GLY A 105 0.08 -5.32 -24.49
N THR A 106 0.24 -4.42 -25.45
CA THR A 106 1.47 -3.61 -25.60
C THR A 106 1.22 -2.16 -25.21
N ILE A 107 2.06 -1.64 -24.32
CA ILE A 107 2.11 -0.23 -23.93
C ILE A 107 3.45 0.34 -24.39
N HIS A 108 3.42 1.37 -25.23
CA HIS A 108 4.63 1.97 -25.79
C HIS A 108 5.32 2.96 -24.85
N GLY A 109 4.58 3.57 -23.92
CA GLY A 109 5.11 4.42 -22.87
C GLY A 109 5.20 3.72 -21.52
N ASP A 110 4.95 4.48 -20.46
CA ASP A 110 5.03 4.04 -19.07
C ASP A 110 3.69 3.46 -18.59
N LEU A 111 3.74 2.57 -17.60
CA LEU A 111 2.56 2.02 -16.93
C LEU A 111 2.55 2.41 -15.44
N VAL A 112 1.49 3.10 -15.04
CA VAL A 112 1.24 3.46 -13.64
C VAL A 112 -0.02 2.76 -13.13
N GLY A 113 0.14 1.84 -12.19
CA GLY A 113 -0.96 1.14 -11.50
C GLY A 113 -1.08 1.57 -10.03
N ARG A 114 -2.25 2.08 -9.63
CA ARG A 114 -2.48 2.53 -8.25
C ARG A 114 -3.79 1.99 -7.67
N ASN A 115 -3.71 1.38 -6.48
CA ASN A 115 -4.88 0.88 -5.75
C ASN A 115 -5.72 -0.07 -6.63
N LEU A 116 -5.09 -1.02 -7.30
CA LEU A 116 -5.78 -1.97 -8.17
C LEU A 116 -6.44 -3.05 -7.30
N ILE A 117 -7.74 -3.22 -7.50
CA ILE A 117 -8.60 -4.14 -6.74
C ILE A 117 -8.62 -5.51 -7.41
N GLY A 118 -8.32 -5.60 -8.71
CA GLY A 118 -8.13 -6.86 -9.41
C GLY A 118 -6.67 -7.13 -9.75
N ALA A 119 -6.45 -8.25 -10.43
CA ALA A 119 -5.15 -8.63 -10.97
C ALA A 119 -4.77 -7.74 -12.17
N LEU A 120 -3.47 -7.54 -12.37
CA LEU A 120 -2.91 -6.84 -13.52
C LEU A 120 -2.06 -7.82 -14.33
N ALA A 121 -2.36 -7.96 -15.61
CA ALA A 121 -1.51 -8.66 -16.57
C ALA A 121 -1.15 -7.70 -17.70
N ALA A 122 0.14 -7.57 -18.01
CA ALA A 122 0.59 -6.83 -19.19
C ALA A 122 1.57 -7.66 -20.01
N ALA A 123 1.35 -7.74 -21.33
CA ALA A 123 2.27 -8.50 -22.18
C ALA A 123 3.60 -7.75 -22.31
N GLU A 124 3.58 -6.49 -22.74
CA GLU A 124 4.80 -5.72 -23.02
C GLU A 124 4.61 -4.27 -22.59
N VAL A 125 5.57 -3.75 -21.81
CA VAL A 125 5.69 -2.33 -21.47
C VAL A 125 7.05 -1.83 -21.93
N ASN A 126 7.06 -0.89 -22.86
CA ASN A 126 8.29 -0.35 -23.45
C ASN A 126 8.98 0.70 -22.55
N GLY A 127 8.23 1.36 -21.69
CA GLY A 127 8.72 2.29 -20.67
C GLY A 127 8.85 1.68 -19.28
N ASP A 128 8.74 2.54 -18.27
CA ASP A 128 8.85 2.19 -16.86
C ASP A 128 7.50 1.72 -16.30
N VAL A 129 7.55 0.85 -15.28
CA VAL A 129 6.37 0.35 -14.57
C VAL A 129 6.40 0.80 -13.11
N SER A 130 5.37 1.51 -12.68
CA SER A 130 5.19 1.96 -11.30
C SER A 130 3.88 1.43 -10.72
N LEU A 131 3.99 0.51 -9.76
CA LEU A 131 2.85 -0.11 -9.08
C LEU A 131 2.84 0.26 -7.59
N ARG A 132 1.68 0.70 -7.10
CA ARG A 132 1.45 0.95 -5.67
C ARG A 132 0.08 0.45 -5.24
N GLY A 133 0.03 -0.46 -4.28
CA GLY A 133 -1.24 -0.98 -3.77
C GLY A 133 -1.97 -1.79 -4.83
N VAL A 134 -1.34 -2.84 -5.33
CA VAL A 134 -1.90 -3.69 -6.40
C VAL A 134 -2.02 -5.13 -5.90
N ARG A 135 -2.80 -5.95 -6.59
CA ARG A 135 -2.85 -7.40 -6.33
C ARG A 135 -1.87 -8.13 -7.25
N ASP A 136 -2.17 -9.39 -7.55
CA ASP A 136 -1.43 -10.20 -8.51
C ASP A 136 -1.06 -9.40 -9.76
N SER A 137 0.23 -9.39 -10.09
CA SER A 137 0.79 -8.59 -11.17
C SER A 137 1.72 -9.45 -12.02
N SER A 138 1.43 -9.54 -13.32
CA SER A 138 2.21 -10.38 -14.26
C SER A 138 2.64 -9.59 -15.49
N PHE A 139 3.90 -9.79 -15.90
CA PHE A 139 4.51 -9.08 -17.02
C PHE A 139 5.32 -10.03 -17.91
N SER A 140 5.07 -10.04 -19.23
CA SER A 140 5.92 -10.82 -20.14
C SER A 140 7.25 -10.09 -20.45
N ALA A 141 7.19 -8.78 -20.66
CA ALA A 141 8.38 -7.97 -20.88
C ALA A 141 8.20 -6.55 -20.33
N ILE A 142 9.21 -6.07 -19.60
CA ILE A 142 9.36 -4.68 -19.19
C ILE A 142 10.70 -4.19 -19.73
N HIS A 143 10.68 -3.17 -20.59
CA HIS A 143 11.90 -2.65 -21.21
C HIS A 143 12.54 -1.50 -20.41
N GLY A 144 11.77 -0.81 -19.56
CA GLY A 144 12.27 0.15 -18.57
C GLY A 144 12.49 -0.48 -17.19
N ASP A 145 12.44 0.38 -16.17
CA ASP A 145 12.58 0.02 -14.76
C ASP A 145 11.22 -0.38 -14.15
N LEU A 146 11.25 -1.24 -13.13
CA LEU A 146 10.08 -1.62 -12.34
C LEU A 146 10.22 -1.13 -10.90
N SER A 147 9.20 -0.41 -10.44
CA SER A 147 8.99 -0.13 -9.02
C SER A 147 7.63 -0.68 -8.59
N ALA A 148 7.64 -1.75 -7.79
CA ALA A 148 6.43 -2.37 -7.25
C ALA A 148 6.42 -2.26 -5.72
N ARG A 149 5.41 -1.57 -5.17
CA ARG A 149 5.28 -1.33 -3.73
C ARG A 149 3.91 -1.72 -3.22
N LEU A 150 3.86 -2.35 -2.05
CA LEU A 150 2.60 -2.75 -1.40
C LEU A 150 1.76 -3.63 -2.33
N VAL A 151 2.33 -4.75 -2.76
CA VAL A 151 1.63 -5.73 -3.59
C VAL A 151 0.99 -6.76 -2.66
N ASP A 152 -0.33 -6.90 -2.72
CA ASP A 152 -1.09 -7.89 -1.97
C ASP A 152 -1.47 -9.06 -2.89
N GLY A 153 -0.44 -9.83 -3.27
CA GLY A 153 -0.51 -10.86 -4.29
C GLY A 153 0.87 -11.24 -4.85
N HIS A 154 0.87 -12.07 -5.88
CA HIS A 154 2.07 -12.57 -6.54
C HIS A 154 2.60 -11.59 -7.60
N VAL A 155 3.93 -11.51 -7.76
CA VAL A 155 4.57 -10.78 -8.85
C VAL A 155 5.33 -11.75 -9.74
N THR A 156 4.92 -11.85 -11.00
CA THR A 156 5.58 -12.71 -12.01
C THR A 156 6.11 -11.88 -13.16
N ILE A 157 7.40 -12.00 -13.46
CA ILE A 157 8.08 -11.25 -14.51
C ILE A 157 8.90 -12.21 -15.36
N GLU A 158 8.56 -12.31 -16.62
CA GLU A 158 9.28 -13.15 -17.58
C GLU A 158 10.60 -12.51 -18.01
N SER A 159 10.60 -11.21 -18.29
CA SER A 159 11.82 -10.46 -18.59
C SER A 159 11.72 -8.98 -18.19
N ILE A 160 12.80 -8.46 -17.58
CA ILE A 160 12.95 -7.04 -17.27
C ILE A 160 14.32 -6.52 -17.67
N HIS A 161 14.35 -5.47 -18.49
CA HIS A 161 15.58 -4.90 -19.05
C HIS A 161 16.18 -3.77 -18.20
N GLY A 162 15.35 -3.08 -17.42
CA GLY A 162 15.78 -2.10 -16.42
C GLY A 162 16.05 -2.72 -15.05
N ASP A 163 16.14 -1.86 -14.04
CA ASP A 163 16.27 -2.23 -12.63
C ASP A 163 14.89 -2.62 -12.05
N ALA A 164 14.87 -3.58 -11.12
CA ALA A 164 13.66 -3.97 -10.40
C ALA A 164 13.76 -3.61 -8.91
N ASP A 165 12.84 -2.79 -8.40
CA ASP A 165 12.66 -2.48 -6.97
C ASP A 165 11.31 -3.01 -6.50
N LEU A 166 11.32 -4.15 -5.83
CA LEU A 166 10.14 -4.78 -5.24
C LEU A 166 10.17 -4.64 -3.72
N ARG A 167 9.18 -3.93 -3.16
CA ARG A 167 9.08 -3.62 -1.74
C ARG A 167 7.71 -3.98 -1.18
N THR A 168 7.71 -4.75 -0.09
CA THR A 168 6.48 -5.17 0.63
C THR A 168 5.54 -5.90 -0.31
N ILE A 169 5.92 -7.12 -0.66
CA ILE A 169 5.15 -8.04 -1.50
C ILE A 169 4.57 -9.13 -0.60
N ASN A 170 3.24 -9.19 -0.43
CA ASN A 170 2.56 -10.21 0.36
C ASN A 170 2.20 -11.43 -0.51
N GLY A 171 3.20 -12.00 -1.19
CA GLY A 171 3.03 -13.13 -2.07
C GLY A 171 4.36 -13.56 -2.67
N ASP A 172 4.28 -14.46 -3.66
CA ASP A 172 5.48 -14.97 -4.33
C ASP A 172 6.05 -13.96 -5.32
N VAL A 173 7.37 -13.96 -5.47
CA VAL A 173 8.08 -13.21 -6.51
C VAL A 173 8.80 -14.18 -7.42
N SER A 174 8.45 -14.16 -8.71
CA SER A 174 9.15 -14.90 -9.75
C SER A 174 9.69 -13.96 -10.82
N ILE A 175 11.01 -13.98 -11.04
CA ILE A 175 11.67 -13.22 -12.12
C ILE A 175 12.52 -14.19 -12.93
N ARG A 176 12.09 -14.50 -14.15
CA ARG A 176 12.81 -15.45 -15.00
C ARG A 176 14.10 -14.85 -15.57
N GLN A 177 14.07 -13.60 -16.03
CA GLN A 177 15.24 -12.91 -16.59
C GLN A 177 15.29 -11.42 -16.19
N GLY A 178 16.36 -11.01 -15.53
CA GLY A 178 16.69 -9.60 -15.30
C GLY A 178 17.99 -9.20 -15.99
N PHE A 179 18.02 -8.08 -16.69
CA PHE A 179 19.24 -7.61 -17.37
C PHE A 179 20.05 -6.60 -16.53
N ARG A 180 19.47 -6.04 -15.47
CA ARG A 180 20.17 -5.16 -14.52
C ARG A 180 19.93 -5.57 -13.07
N ASP A 181 19.92 -4.64 -12.12
CA ASP A 181 19.89 -4.95 -10.70
C ASP A 181 18.46 -5.31 -10.23
N VAL A 182 18.36 -6.24 -9.29
CA VAL A 182 17.10 -6.59 -8.63
C VAL A 182 17.21 -6.36 -7.13
N ASN A 183 16.34 -5.52 -6.59
CA ASN A 183 16.23 -5.23 -5.17
C ASN A 183 14.89 -5.78 -4.64
N LEU A 184 14.97 -6.64 -3.64
CA LEU A 184 13.85 -7.28 -2.97
C LEU A 184 13.88 -6.89 -1.49
N THR A 185 12.82 -6.23 -1.02
CA THR A 185 12.70 -5.83 0.40
C THR A 185 11.34 -6.24 0.96
N GLY A 186 11.33 -7.14 1.94
CA GLY A 186 10.09 -7.58 2.60
C GLY A 186 9.17 -8.34 1.64
N VAL A 187 9.60 -9.53 1.24
CA VAL A 187 8.76 -10.48 0.48
C VAL A 187 8.17 -11.49 1.45
N GLY A 188 6.84 -11.64 1.42
CA GLY A 188 6.07 -12.47 2.32
C GLY A 188 5.89 -13.91 1.87
N GLY A 189 6.15 -14.24 0.60
CA GLY A 189 6.08 -15.60 0.05
C GLY A 189 7.43 -16.13 -0.45
N THR A 190 7.38 -17.02 -1.44
CA THR A 190 8.56 -17.60 -2.09
C THR A 190 9.23 -16.63 -3.07
N VAL A 191 10.52 -16.85 -3.33
CA VAL A 191 11.31 -15.99 -4.22
C VAL A 191 12.12 -16.86 -5.15
N ASP A 192 11.83 -16.76 -6.43
CA ASP A 192 12.57 -17.41 -7.50
C ASP A 192 13.04 -16.37 -8.53
N VAL A 193 14.35 -16.07 -8.50
CA VAL A 193 15.01 -15.18 -9.46
C VAL A 193 16.00 -16.03 -10.24
N ALA A 194 15.55 -16.55 -11.38
CA ALA A 194 16.24 -17.60 -12.12
C ALA A 194 17.53 -17.13 -12.84
N GLY A 195 17.63 -15.83 -13.12
CA GLY A 195 18.82 -15.29 -13.76
C GLY A 195 18.81 -13.77 -13.92
N VAL A 196 19.76 -13.12 -13.28
CA VAL A 196 19.98 -11.68 -13.36
C VAL A 196 21.38 -11.39 -13.90
N THR A 197 21.53 -10.45 -14.83
CA THR A 197 22.86 -10.05 -15.34
C THR A 197 23.57 -9.10 -14.38
N GLY A 198 22.82 -8.20 -13.72
CA GLY A 198 23.33 -7.32 -12.68
C GLY A 198 23.44 -7.99 -11.31
N ASP A 199 23.30 -7.19 -10.27
CA ASP A 199 23.35 -7.62 -8.87
C ASP A 199 21.95 -7.96 -8.33
N ILE A 200 21.89 -8.82 -7.31
CA ILE A 200 20.66 -9.06 -6.54
C ILE A 200 20.88 -8.60 -5.10
N ARG A 201 19.94 -7.81 -4.56
CA ARG A 201 19.92 -7.40 -3.16
C ARG A 201 18.62 -7.87 -2.51
N LEU A 202 18.74 -8.76 -1.52
CA LEU A 202 17.61 -9.22 -0.71
C LEU A 202 17.73 -8.65 0.71
N ARG A 203 16.67 -8.04 1.22
CA ARG A 203 16.58 -7.55 2.60
C ARG A 203 15.32 -8.06 3.29
N GLY A 204 15.53 -8.75 4.42
CA GLY A 204 14.45 -9.34 5.22
C GLY A 204 14.50 -10.85 5.19
N GLY A 205 13.68 -11.47 6.03
CA GLY A 205 13.43 -12.91 5.97
C GLY A 205 12.48 -13.25 4.83
N LEU A 206 12.37 -14.56 4.59
CA LEU A 206 11.43 -15.15 3.65
C LEU A 206 10.56 -16.17 4.40
N GLU A 207 9.44 -16.57 3.80
CA GLU A 207 8.59 -17.62 4.34
C GLU A 207 9.31 -18.99 4.34
N SER A 208 8.69 -20.01 4.93
CA SER A 208 9.12 -21.39 4.73
C SER A 208 8.92 -21.81 3.28
N GLY A 209 9.89 -22.49 2.69
CA GLY A 209 9.86 -22.91 1.30
C GLY A 209 11.24 -22.89 0.65
N ASP A 210 11.26 -23.20 -0.64
CA ASP A 210 12.47 -23.15 -1.45
C ASP A 210 12.55 -21.79 -2.16
N HIS A 211 13.72 -21.16 -2.04
CA HIS A 211 14.03 -19.87 -2.64
C HIS A 211 15.33 -19.98 -3.43
N ALA A 212 15.35 -19.37 -4.62
CA ALA A 212 16.49 -19.41 -5.51
C ALA A 212 16.80 -18.01 -6.03
N LEU A 213 18.06 -17.59 -5.93
CA LEU A 213 18.56 -16.34 -6.48
C LEU A 213 19.80 -16.61 -7.31
N ALA A 214 19.75 -16.32 -8.60
CA ALA A 214 20.86 -16.50 -9.52
C ALA A 214 21.23 -15.17 -10.20
N ALA A 215 22.50 -14.79 -10.09
CA ALA A 215 23.04 -13.56 -10.68
C ALA A 215 24.38 -13.79 -11.37
N ARG A 216 24.66 -13.03 -12.43
CA ARG A 216 26.02 -12.90 -12.98
C ARG A 216 26.84 -11.89 -12.18
N GLY A 217 26.20 -10.88 -11.59
CA GLY A 217 26.82 -9.94 -10.66
C GLY A 217 27.00 -10.49 -9.25
N ASP A 218 27.00 -9.60 -8.27
CA ASP A 218 27.07 -9.91 -6.85
C ASP A 218 25.66 -10.20 -6.30
N ILE A 219 25.57 -11.08 -5.29
CA ILE A 219 24.35 -11.28 -4.51
C ILE A 219 24.60 -10.80 -3.08
N VAL A 220 23.80 -9.86 -2.61
CA VAL A 220 23.86 -9.34 -1.25
C VAL A 220 22.58 -9.66 -0.50
N VAL A 221 22.70 -10.44 0.57
CA VAL A 221 21.59 -10.81 1.45
C VAL A 221 21.77 -10.17 2.82
N ARG A 222 20.76 -9.44 3.28
CA ARG A 222 20.64 -8.93 4.64
C ARG A 222 19.55 -9.72 5.38
N TRP A 223 19.99 -10.67 6.21
CA TRP A 223 19.12 -11.66 6.85
C TRP A 223 18.87 -11.35 8.34
N PRO A 224 17.62 -11.36 8.84
CA PRO A 224 17.32 -11.22 10.27
C PRO A 224 17.86 -12.40 11.08
N ALA A 225 18.65 -12.14 12.11
CA ALA A 225 19.37 -13.18 12.86
C ALA A 225 18.46 -14.12 13.68
N ASP A 226 17.21 -13.71 13.90
CA ASP A 226 16.17 -14.42 14.64
C ASP A 226 15.32 -15.36 13.77
N LEU A 227 15.47 -15.30 12.44
CA LEU A 227 14.69 -16.11 11.50
C LEU A 227 15.46 -17.34 11.01
N PRO A 228 14.77 -18.50 10.88
CA PRO A 228 15.40 -19.72 10.44
C PRO A 228 15.85 -19.63 8.99
N LEU A 229 16.97 -20.27 8.65
CA LEU A 229 17.56 -20.23 7.31
C LEU A 229 18.36 -21.50 7.06
N ASN A 230 18.14 -22.17 5.95
CA ASN A 230 19.03 -23.19 5.41
C ASN A 230 19.70 -22.59 4.17
N LEU A 231 20.98 -22.24 4.28
CA LEU A 231 21.71 -21.52 3.24
C LEU A 231 22.57 -22.48 2.41
N VAL A 232 22.44 -22.37 1.09
CA VAL A 232 23.38 -22.92 0.12
C VAL A 232 23.83 -21.78 -0.78
N ALA A 233 25.08 -21.37 -0.68
CA ALA A 233 25.65 -20.29 -1.47
C ALA A 233 26.82 -20.76 -2.33
N SER A 234 26.88 -20.26 -3.55
CA SER A 234 27.97 -20.48 -4.50
C SER A 234 28.31 -19.17 -5.20
N GLY A 235 29.60 -18.85 -5.29
CA GLY A 235 30.10 -17.67 -6.01
C GLY A 235 31.61 -17.64 -6.15
N ALA A 236 32.13 -16.63 -6.85
CA ALA A 236 33.58 -16.42 -6.99
C ALA A 236 34.25 -16.23 -5.62
N GLN A 237 33.54 -15.58 -4.69
CA GLN A 237 33.88 -15.44 -3.29
C GLN A 237 32.58 -15.42 -2.48
N VAL A 238 32.58 -16.04 -1.31
CA VAL A 238 31.44 -16.03 -0.39
C VAL A 238 31.89 -15.44 0.93
N ASP A 239 31.36 -14.27 1.28
CA ASP A 239 31.62 -13.58 2.54
C ASP A 239 30.36 -13.65 3.43
N HIS A 240 30.49 -14.11 4.67
CA HIS A 240 29.37 -14.16 5.61
C HIS A 240 29.72 -13.53 6.97
N ARG A 241 28.73 -12.87 7.59
CA ARG A 241 28.81 -12.30 8.95
C ARG A 241 27.66 -12.71 9.86
N ILE A 242 26.88 -13.70 9.42
CA ILE A 242 25.77 -14.29 10.19
C ILE A 242 26.29 -15.50 10.97
N ALA A 243 25.70 -15.75 12.15
CA ALA A 243 26.05 -16.91 12.97
C ALA A 243 25.38 -18.16 12.42
N LEU A 244 26.11 -18.96 11.64
CA LEU A 244 25.64 -20.21 11.06
C LEU A 244 26.05 -21.42 11.91
N GLU A 245 25.17 -22.41 11.99
CA GLU A 245 25.41 -23.77 12.45
C GLU A 245 25.70 -24.71 11.28
N ASP A 246 26.29 -25.87 11.57
CA ASP A 246 26.58 -26.95 10.59
C ASP A 246 27.30 -26.45 9.33
N VAL A 247 28.25 -25.52 9.52
CA VAL A 247 28.94 -24.83 8.43
C VAL A 247 29.87 -25.77 7.67
N THR A 248 29.69 -25.84 6.36
CA THR A 248 30.67 -26.41 5.43
C THR A 248 31.09 -25.33 4.45
N GLU A 249 32.36 -24.93 4.53
CA GLU A 249 32.93 -23.92 3.64
C GLU A 249 33.99 -24.55 2.75
N LYS A 250 33.87 -24.30 1.44
CA LYS A 250 34.85 -24.65 0.43
C LYS A 250 35.12 -23.41 -0.40
N LYS A 251 36.18 -23.43 -1.22
CA LYS A 251 36.48 -22.31 -2.10
C LYS A 251 35.28 -21.99 -3.00
N GLY A 252 34.66 -20.83 -2.77
CA GLY A 252 33.50 -20.35 -3.54
C GLY A 252 32.17 -21.03 -3.20
N SER A 253 32.07 -21.78 -2.10
CA SER A 253 30.82 -22.43 -1.69
C SER A 253 30.67 -22.45 -0.17
N LEU A 254 29.46 -22.18 0.31
CA LEU A 254 29.09 -22.16 1.72
C LEU A 254 27.76 -22.88 1.89
N THR A 255 27.70 -23.80 2.85
CA THR A 255 26.44 -24.29 3.39
C THR A 255 26.41 -24.07 4.89
N GLY A 256 25.23 -23.80 5.43
CA GLY A 256 25.04 -23.67 6.87
C GLY A 256 23.58 -23.37 7.17
N ARG A 257 23.21 -23.34 8.46
CA ARG A 257 21.85 -23.02 8.86
C ARG A 257 21.76 -22.04 10.03
N ILE A 258 20.59 -21.45 10.22
CA ILE A 258 20.18 -20.69 11.41
C ILE A 258 18.91 -21.35 11.94
N GLY A 259 18.91 -21.71 13.22
CA GLY A 259 17.72 -22.23 13.90
C GLY A 259 17.15 -23.52 13.29
N LYS A 260 15.86 -23.75 13.53
CA LYS A 260 15.09 -24.87 12.98
C LYS A 260 13.96 -24.31 12.14
N GLY A 261 13.92 -24.64 10.85
CA GLY A 261 12.86 -24.24 9.94
C GLY A 261 13.13 -24.73 8.52
N ASP A 262 12.16 -24.49 7.65
CA ASP A 262 12.11 -25.03 6.29
C ASP A 262 12.33 -23.92 5.23
N THR A 263 13.01 -22.83 5.59
CA THR A 263 13.37 -21.74 4.67
C THR A 263 14.70 -22.06 3.99
N ASN A 264 14.64 -22.61 2.78
CA ASN A 264 15.81 -23.05 2.01
C ASN A 264 16.20 -21.98 0.99
N LEU A 265 17.34 -21.32 1.19
CA LEU A 265 17.82 -20.26 0.32
C LEU A 265 19.05 -20.72 -0.47
N THR A 266 18.87 -20.84 -1.78
CA THR A 266 19.95 -21.14 -2.73
C THR A 266 20.40 -19.87 -3.44
N LEU A 267 21.69 -19.54 -3.31
CA LEU A 267 22.33 -18.38 -3.93
C LEU A 267 23.39 -18.85 -4.92
N ALA A 268 23.29 -18.39 -6.17
CA ALA A 268 24.26 -18.68 -7.22
C ALA A 268 24.70 -17.37 -7.90
N ALA A 269 25.90 -16.89 -7.56
CA ALA A 269 26.49 -15.71 -8.20
C ALA A 269 27.68 -16.11 -9.10
N ALA A 270 27.87 -15.45 -10.24
CA ALA A 270 29.18 -15.48 -10.89
C ALA A 270 30.16 -14.49 -10.23
N GLY A 271 29.65 -13.43 -9.61
CA GLY A 271 30.37 -12.52 -8.73
C GLY A 271 30.47 -13.04 -7.30
N ARG A 272 30.42 -12.13 -6.33
CA ARG A 272 30.51 -12.42 -4.90
C ARG A 272 29.14 -12.66 -4.29
N VAL A 273 29.08 -13.54 -3.30
CA VAL A 273 27.93 -13.68 -2.41
C VAL A 273 28.27 -13.07 -1.06
N ILE A 274 27.49 -12.11 -0.59
CA ILE A 274 27.69 -11.42 0.69
C ILE A 274 26.44 -11.61 1.54
N VAL A 275 26.58 -12.33 2.65
CA VAL A 275 25.48 -12.55 3.62
C VAL A 275 25.79 -11.84 4.93
N ARG A 276 24.94 -10.88 5.32
CA ARG A 276 25.12 -10.05 6.51
C ARG A 276 23.85 -10.07 7.36
N PRO A 277 23.96 -9.84 8.68
CA PRO A 277 22.79 -9.59 9.50
C PRO A 277 22.03 -8.38 8.96
N ALA A 278 20.71 -8.47 8.94
CA ALA A 278 19.86 -7.29 8.85
C ALA A 278 20.10 -6.47 10.12
N GLU A 279 20.38 -5.18 9.96
CA GLU A 279 20.40 -4.27 11.10
C GLU A 279 19.01 -4.30 11.72
N THR A 280 18.92 -4.80 12.96
CA THR A 280 17.75 -4.53 13.79
C THR A 280 17.68 -3.02 13.89
N ALA A 281 16.53 -2.42 13.58
CA ALA A 281 16.27 -1.02 13.89
C ALA A 281 16.20 -0.86 15.42
N HIS A 282 17.34 -1.02 16.09
CA HIS A 282 17.60 -0.44 17.38
C HIS A 282 18.17 0.95 17.08
N GLU A 283 17.29 1.86 16.64
CA GLU A 283 17.63 3.27 16.62
C GLU A 283 17.79 3.71 18.07
N SER A 284 19.05 3.74 18.53
CA SER A 284 19.43 4.75 19.49
C SER A 284 19.15 6.09 18.82
N TRP A 285 18.12 6.79 19.31
CA TRP A 285 17.85 8.19 18.96
C TRP A 285 19.00 9.06 19.48
N GLY A 286 20.13 8.99 18.79
CA GLY A 286 21.25 9.91 18.91
C GLY A 286 20.98 11.07 17.97
N GLY A 287 20.23 12.06 18.46
CA GLY A 287 19.82 13.19 17.66
C GLY A 287 21.01 13.95 17.10
N HIS A 288 21.04 14.13 15.78
CA HIS A 288 21.71 15.24 15.12
C HIS A 288 20.75 15.78 14.08
N GLY A 289 20.32 17.03 14.28
CA GLY A 289 19.45 17.76 13.38
C GLY A 289 20.12 17.96 12.02
N GLY A 290 19.40 17.56 10.99
CA GLY A 290 19.73 17.78 9.59
C GLY A 290 18.54 17.35 8.77
N GLU A 291 17.98 18.29 8.02
CA GLU A 291 16.76 18.20 7.21
C GLU A 291 16.59 16.85 6.50
N MET A 292 15.51 16.13 6.83
CA MET A 292 14.93 15.13 5.93
C MET A 292 13.41 15.27 5.92
N GLU A 293 12.94 15.66 4.75
CA GLU A 293 11.55 15.81 4.36
C GLU A 293 10.99 14.41 4.04
N PHE A 294 10.10 13.92 4.92
CA PHE A 294 9.04 12.94 4.69
C PHE A 294 9.38 11.58 4.04
N ASP A 295 9.42 10.55 4.89
CA ASP A 295 9.13 9.16 4.48
C ASP A 295 8.34 8.39 5.57
N VAL A 296 7.41 9.08 6.26
CA VAL A 296 6.65 8.55 7.41
C VAL A 296 5.35 7.81 7.00
N GLU A 297 5.10 7.64 5.70
CA GLU A 297 3.94 6.85 5.22
C GLU A 297 4.27 5.35 5.06
N MET A 298 5.54 4.95 5.12
CA MET A 298 5.98 3.59 4.76
C MET A 298 6.00 2.53 5.86
N GLU A 299 5.78 2.88 7.14
CA GLU A 299 5.76 1.87 8.21
C GLU A 299 4.36 1.40 8.61
N MET A 300 3.30 2.14 8.28
CA MET A 300 1.96 1.82 8.82
C MET A 300 1.19 0.77 8.02
N ALA A 301 1.55 0.54 6.76
CA ALA A 301 0.88 -0.47 5.91
C ALA A 301 1.33 -1.91 6.24
N GLY A 302 2.59 -2.11 6.66
CA GLY A 302 3.11 -3.42 7.05
C GLY A 302 2.85 -3.81 8.52
N ILE A 303 2.42 -2.85 9.34
CA ILE A 303 2.12 -3.07 10.77
C ILE A 303 0.70 -3.63 10.97
N ALA A 304 -0.25 -3.33 10.07
CA ALA A 304 -1.65 -3.75 10.21
C ALA A 304 -1.84 -5.28 10.26
N ALA A 305 -0.99 -6.05 9.56
CA ALA A 305 -1.05 -7.51 9.57
C ALA A 305 -0.41 -8.17 10.81
N ARG A 306 0.38 -7.43 11.61
CA ARG A 306 1.08 -7.95 12.81
C ARG A 306 0.38 -7.64 14.14
N ILE A 307 -0.72 -6.90 14.14
CA ILE A 307 -1.28 -6.32 15.37
C ILE A 307 -2.09 -7.30 16.25
N GLU A 308 -2.71 -8.37 15.73
CA GLU A 308 -3.62 -9.17 16.59
C GLU A 308 -2.92 -10.09 17.60
N ALA A 309 -1.74 -10.61 17.29
CA ALA A 309 -1.03 -11.55 18.17
C ALA A 309 -0.13 -10.86 19.22
N GLU A 310 0.37 -9.65 18.94
CA GLU A 310 1.35 -8.95 19.78
C GLU A 310 0.68 -8.05 20.85
N VAL A 311 -0.51 -7.50 20.58
CA VAL A 311 -1.20 -6.54 21.47
C VAL A 311 -1.58 -7.17 22.83
N ASN A 312 -1.96 -8.45 22.85
CA ASN A 312 -2.33 -9.13 24.09
C ASN A 312 -1.14 -9.33 25.04
N ASN A 313 0.06 -9.55 24.50
CA ASN A 313 1.28 -9.67 25.31
C ASN A 313 1.80 -8.30 25.77
N HIS A 314 1.55 -7.24 24.99
CA HIS A 314 2.01 -5.89 25.32
C HIS A 314 1.17 -5.23 26.43
N LEU A 315 -0.17 -5.40 26.43
CA LEU A 315 -1.03 -4.87 27.49
C LEU A 315 -0.74 -5.46 28.88
N ALA A 316 -0.43 -6.76 28.94
CA ALA A 316 -0.09 -7.45 30.19
C ALA A 316 1.26 -6.99 30.78
N ARG A 317 2.13 -6.41 29.96
CA ARG A 317 3.46 -5.89 30.34
C ARG A 317 3.38 -4.43 30.79
N VAL A 318 2.58 -3.60 30.09
CA VAL A 318 2.34 -2.19 30.46
C VAL A 318 1.59 -2.07 31.80
N SER A 319 0.64 -2.95 32.06
CA SER A 319 -0.08 -3.00 33.35
C SER A 319 0.86 -3.28 34.53
N ARG A 320 1.78 -4.25 34.36
CA ARG A 320 2.79 -4.60 35.38
C ARG A 320 3.80 -3.49 35.63
N ASP A 321 4.17 -2.73 34.60
CA ASP A 321 5.16 -1.64 34.70
C ASP A 321 4.57 -0.35 35.32
N MET A 322 3.27 -0.13 35.16
CA MET A 322 2.55 0.96 35.86
C MET A 322 2.36 0.67 37.35
N GLU A 323 2.06 -0.58 37.71
CA GLU A 323 1.85 -1.00 39.10
C GLU A 323 3.15 -0.89 39.93
N THR A 324 4.30 -1.20 39.32
CA THR A 324 5.62 -1.09 39.96
C THR A 324 6.09 0.35 40.13
N ARG A 325 5.72 1.26 39.23
CA ARG A 325 6.21 2.66 39.26
C ARG A 325 5.37 3.60 40.13
N PHE A 326 4.06 3.37 40.24
CA PHE A 326 3.16 4.35 40.87
C PHE A 326 2.35 3.79 42.06
N GLY A 327 2.48 2.49 42.36
CA GLY A 327 1.84 1.83 43.49
C GLY A 327 0.35 1.51 43.27
N ALA A 328 -0.17 0.54 44.03
CA ALA A 328 -1.52 -0.02 43.87
C ALA A 328 -2.67 1.01 44.03
N ASP A 329 -2.40 2.15 44.69
CA ASP A 329 -3.42 3.16 45.01
C ASP A 329 -3.49 4.32 44.00
N PHE A 330 -2.73 4.27 42.90
CA PHE A 330 -2.72 5.33 41.89
C PHE A 330 -4.11 5.58 41.29
N GLY A 331 -4.86 4.51 40.99
CA GLY A 331 -6.22 4.60 40.45
C GLY A 331 -7.23 5.24 41.42
N GLN A 332 -7.12 4.92 42.72
CA GLN A 332 -7.99 5.50 43.74
C GLN A 332 -7.74 7.01 43.92
N ARG A 333 -6.48 7.44 43.88
CA ARG A 333 -6.11 8.86 44.00
C ARG A 333 -6.59 9.69 42.80
N MET A 334 -6.60 9.10 41.61
CA MET A 334 -7.13 9.74 40.40
C MET A 334 -8.65 9.90 40.48
N ALA A 335 -9.37 8.85 40.91
CA ALA A 335 -10.81 8.89 41.12
C ALA A 335 -11.24 9.91 42.19
N GLU A 336 -10.51 9.99 43.30
CA GLU A 336 -10.80 10.93 44.39
C GLU A 336 -10.58 12.39 43.98
N ARG A 337 -9.60 12.64 43.10
CA ARG A 337 -9.30 13.98 42.56
C ARG A 337 -10.34 14.45 41.53
N MET A 338 -10.91 13.52 40.78
CA MET A 338 -12.01 13.77 39.84
C MET A 338 -13.33 14.06 40.58
N ALA A 339 -13.65 13.29 41.62
CA ALA A 339 -14.83 13.51 42.45
C ALA A 339 -14.82 14.91 43.10
N ARG A 340 -13.67 15.34 43.64
CA ARG A 340 -13.52 16.69 44.24
C ARG A 340 -13.66 17.84 43.24
N LYS A 341 -13.33 17.63 41.96
CA LYS A 341 -13.52 18.65 40.91
C LYS A 341 -14.98 18.71 40.44
N ALA A 342 -15.65 17.56 40.36
CA ALA A 342 -17.08 17.48 40.02
C ALA A 342 -17.95 18.17 41.06
N ASP A 343 -17.67 17.98 42.35
CA ASP A 343 -18.40 18.67 43.44
C ASP A 343 -18.24 20.19 43.36
N LYS A 344 -17.05 20.69 43.05
CA LYS A 344 -16.81 22.14 42.89
C LYS A 344 -17.51 22.73 41.67
N ALA A 345 -17.63 21.97 40.59
CA ALA A 345 -18.37 22.38 39.39
C ALA A 345 -19.88 22.41 39.64
N ALA A 346 -20.42 21.42 40.36
CA ALA A 346 -21.82 21.37 40.74
C ALA A 346 -22.23 22.52 41.68
N ASP A 347 -21.33 22.91 42.60
CA ASP A 347 -21.55 24.03 43.51
C ASP A 347 -21.54 25.39 42.78
N HIS A 348 -20.75 25.50 41.71
CA HIS A 348 -20.71 26.71 40.87
C HIS A 348 -21.95 26.85 39.97
N LEU A 349 -22.48 25.72 39.49
CA LEU A 349 -23.75 25.65 38.75
C LEU A 349 -24.96 25.98 39.62
N ARG A 350 -24.99 25.50 40.88
CA ARG A 350 -26.05 25.84 41.84
C ARG A 350 -26.13 27.33 42.11
N ARG A 351 -24.99 28.00 42.32
CA ARG A 351 -24.93 29.46 42.54
C ARG A 351 -25.39 30.26 41.31
N ARG A 352 -25.15 29.75 40.09
CA ARG A 352 -25.62 30.38 38.84
C ARG A 352 -27.14 30.24 38.65
N MET A 353 -27.78 29.16 39.11
CA MET A 353 -29.22 28.98 38.99
C MET A 353 -30.02 29.85 39.97
N ASP A 354 -29.53 30.07 41.19
CA ASP A 354 -30.20 30.96 42.16
C ASP A 354 -30.25 32.43 41.72
N THR A 355 -29.33 32.85 40.85
CA THR A 355 -29.26 34.25 40.37
C THR A 355 -30.22 34.51 39.19
N ARG A 356 -30.82 33.46 38.61
CA ARG A 356 -31.66 33.54 37.38
C ARG A 356 -33.16 33.33 37.62
N GLY A 357 -33.59 33.23 38.88
CA GLY A 357 -34.98 33.02 39.31
C GLY A 357 -35.84 34.28 39.50
N ARG A 358 -35.40 35.47 39.07
CA ARG A 358 -36.22 36.70 39.12
C ARG A 358 -36.24 37.39 37.75
N SER A 359 -37.44 37.49 37.17
CA SER A 359 -37.82 38.09 35.86
C SER A 359 -37.80 37.09 34.70
N ALA A 360 -38.91 36.36 34.44
CA ALA A 360 -40.07 36.74 33.60
C ALA A 360 -39.70 36.81 32.10
N GLY A 361 -40.38 36.22 31.11
CA GLY A 361 -41.64 35.49 30.92
C GLY A 361 -41.75 35.20 29.40
N PRO A 362 -42.73 34.41 28.90
CA PRO A 362 -42.54 33.54 27.73
C PRO A 362 -43.03 34.13 26.40
N ASP A 363 -42.35 33.85 25.29
CA ASP A 363 -42.93 33.91 23.95
C ASP A 363 -42.59 32.65 23.15
N PHE A 364 -43.64 31.92 22.77
CA PHE A 364 -43.64 30.66 22.03
C PHE A 364 -43.96 30.95 20.55
N ASN A 365 -42.96 30.92 19.67
CA ASN A 365 -43.10 30.32 18.32
C ASN A 365 -41.74 30.19 17.61
N ALA A 366 -41.07 29.05 17.77
CA ALA A 366 -40.02 28.60 16.87
C ALA A 366 -40.07 27.07 16.79
N PRO A 367 -40.10 26.45 15.59
CA PRO A 367 -40.05 24.99 15.46
C PRO A 367 -38.71 24.45 15.97
N PRO A 368 -38.69 23.22 16.54
CA PRO A 368 -37.53 22.71 17.26
C PRO A 368 -36.35 22.50 16.30
N GLY A 369 -35.23 23.15 16.62
CA GLY A 369 -33.94 22.86 15.99
C GLY A 369 -33.51 21.43 16.30
N PRO A 370 -32.80 20.75 15.37
CA PRO A 370 -32.36 19.37 15.58
C PRO A 370 -31.43 19.30 16.81
N PRO A 371 -31.50 18.21 17.60
CA PRO A 371 -30.70 18.07 18.82
C PRO A 371 -29.20 18.12 18.51
N PRO A 372 -28.38 18.71 19.41
CA PRO A 372 -26.93 18.75 19.23
C PRO A 372 -26.37 17.33 19.18
N LYS A 373 -25.53 17.08 18.17
CA LYS A 373 -24.88 15.78 17.96
C LYS A 373 -23.92 15.49 19.13
N PRO A 374 -23.83 14.24 19.60
CA PRO A 374 -22.89 13.85 20.65
C PRO A 374 -21.45 14.07 20.19
N ALA A 375 -20.59 14.50 21.13
CA ALA A 375 -19.19 14.85 20.94
C ALA A 375 -18.42 13.78 20.15
N SER A 376 -17.65 14.22 19.16
CA SER A 376 -17.02 13.33 18.20
C SER A 376 -15.71 12.75 18.74
N THR A 377 -15.69 11.43 18.87
CA THR A 377 -14.49 10.63 19.21
C THR A 377 -13.34 10.91 18.23
N ALA A 378 -13.64 11.41 17.04
CA ALA A 378 -12.68 11.75 15.98
C ALA A 378 -11.88 13.03 16.27
N GLU A 379 -12.50 14.08 16.82
CA GLU A 379 -11.81 15.34 17.14
C GLU A 379 -10.87 15.18 18.33
N GLN A 380 -11.30 14.40 19.33
CA GLN A 380 -10.45 14.04 20.47
C GLN A 380 -9.24 13.21 20.03
N LEU A 381 -9.44 12.25 19.11
CA LEU A 381 -8.36 11.47 18.51
C LEU A 381 -7.39 12.35 17.69
N HIS A 382 -7.88 13.39 17.04
CA HIS A 382 -7.03 14.30 16.28
C HIS A 382 -6.14 15.15 17.20
N ILE A 383 -6.70 15.68 18.30
CA ILE A 383 -5.94 16.44 19.29
C ILE A 383 -4.88 15.57 19.97
N LEU A 384 -5.21 14.32 20.30
CA LEU A 384 -4.25 13.36 20.85
C LEU A 384 -3.12 13.04 19.87
N LYS A 385 -3.42 12.86 18.58
CA LYS A 385 -2.40 12.71 17.52
C LYS A 385 -1.54 13.96 17.36
N MET A 386 -2.06 15.15 17.65
CA MET A 386 -1.27 16.38 17.63
C MET A 386 -0.29 16.48 18.82
N VAL A 387 -0.66 15.97 20.00
CA VAL A 387 0.26 15.84 21.13
C VAL A 387 1.33 14.79 20.85
N GLU A 388 0.93 13.64 20.32
CA GLU A 388 1.82 12.53 19.97
C GLU A 388 2.84 12.95 18.91
N SER A 389 2.44 13.74 17.92
CA SER A 389 3.33 14.32 16.92
C SER A 389 4.09 15.57 17.40
N GLY A 390 3.95 15.95 18.68
CA GLY A 390 4.66 17.08 19.30
C GLY A 390 4.26 18.47 18.79
N LYS A 391 3.18 18.57 18.01
CA LYS A 391 2.71 19.83 17.41
C LYS A 391 2.06 20.78 18.41
N ILE A 392 1.56 20.24 19.52
CA ILE A 392 1.02 21.00 20.66
C ILE A 392 1.50 20.37 21.95
N SER A 393 1.62 21.19 23.00
CA SER A 393 1.96 20.69 24.32
C SER A 393 0.78 19.92 24.95
N PRO A 394 1.04 19.01 25.90
CA PRO A 394 -0.02 18.32 26.64
C PRO A 394 -0.97 19.27 27.37
N GLU A 395 -0.48 20.46 27.75
CA GLU A 395 -1.26 21.49 28.44
C GLU A 395 -2.21 22.22 27.47
N GLU A 396 -1.76 22.55 26.25
CA GLU A 396 -2.59 23.12 25.19
C GLU A 396 -3.64 22.14 24.68
N ALA A 397 -3.29 20.86 24.57
CA ALA A 397 -4.22 19.80 24.21
C ALA A 397 -5.33 19.63 25.26
N GLY A 398 -4.98 19.76 26.54
CA GLY A 398 -5.96 19.80 27.63
C GLY A 398 -6.97 20.92 27.46
N MET A 399 -6.52 22.13 27.12
CA MET A 399 -7.41 23.28 26.89
C MET A 399 -8.33 23.10 25.67
N LEU A 400 -7.83 22.48 24.60
CA LEU A 400 -8.61 22.22 23.38
C LEU A 400 -9.66 21.11 23.57
N LEU A 401 -9.33 20.07 24.35
CA LEU A 401 -10.28 19.03 24.71
C LEU A 401 -11.37 19.57 25.66
N GLU A 402 -11.00 20.42 26.61
CA GLU A 402 -11.92 21.06 27.55
C GLU A 402 -12.91 22.01 26.84
N ALA A 403 -12.48 22.68 25.77
CA ALA A 403 -13.34 23.54 24.93
C ALA A 403 -14.29 22.77 23.99
N LEU A 404 -14.01 21.50 23.69
CA LEU A 404 -14.89 20.62 22.89
C LEU A 404 -15.99 19.97 23.74
N GLU A 405 -15.81 19.91 25.06
CA GLU A 405 -16.77 19.33 26.01
C GLU A 405 -17.64 20.37 26.74
N SER A 406 -17.36 21.66 26.55
CA SER A 406 -18.13 22.81 27.07
C SER A 406 -19.18 23.31 26.07
#